data_AF-A0A4R8M1G7-F1
#
_entry.id   AF-A0A4R8M1G7-F1
#
_cell.length_a   1.000
_cell.length_b   1.000
_cell.length_c   1.000
_cell.angle_alpha   90.00
_cell.angle_beta   90.00
_cell.angle_gamma   90.00
#
_symmetry.space_group_name_H-M   'P 1'
#
loop_
_entity.id
_entity.type
_entity.pdbx_description
1 polymer ?
#
loop_
_entity_poly.entity_id
_entity_poly.type
_entity_poly.pdbx_seq_one_letter_code
_entity_poly.pdbx_strand_id
1 'polypeptide(L)'
;MIPSVAVFLLSSFFSRRRFSPPDGRWQWPLGLARVCYAAYGFTLIELMIVLAIVGVIASYAIPAYQDYLARSRVGEGLSLAASARLTVAENAASGNALGGGYASPPGTRNVKSIHVDDDSGQITVAFTTRVAPAETNTLVLVPSVPDNPDAPTARVGLAKGVSQPGVVTWECFAGGKNASSLPAPGAGPLPADSATLPSNMAPPECRA
;
A
#
# COMPACT_ATOMS: atom_id res chain seq x y z
N MET A 1 13.00 -20.99 -8.91
CA MET A 1 13.39 -22.30 -9.47
C MET A 1 12.12 -23.10 -9.73
N ILE A 2 11.69 -23.15 -11.00
CA ILE A 2 10.52 -23.90 -11.44
C ILE A 2 11.06 -25.25 -11.95
N PRO A 3 10.58 -26.42 -11.48
CA PRO A 3 11.18 -27.69 -11.87
C PRO A 3 10.76 -28.07 -13.30
N SER A 4 11.77 -28.39 -14.13
CA SER A 4 11.71 -28.74 -15.56
C SER A 4 10.93 -30.03 -15.92
N VAL A 5 10.10 -30.59 -15.02
CA VAL A 5 9.48 -31.91 -15.22
C VAL A 5 8.13 -31.81 -15.96
N ALA A 6 7.49 -30.65 -15.99
CA ALA A 6 6.13 -30.50 -16.53
C ALA A 6 6.03 -30.43 -18.07
N VAL A 7 7.13 -30.23 -18.80
CA VAL A 7 7.10 -30.01 -20.26
C VAL A 7 7.12 -31.31 -21.07
N PHE A 8 7.56 -32.44 -20.49
CA PHE A 8 7.81 -33.67 -21.25
C PHE A 8 6.58 -34.60 -21.44
N LEU A 9 5.45 -34.34 -20.77
CA LEU A 9 4.26 -35.18 -20.86
C LEU A 9 3.17 -34.66 -21.81
N LEU A 10 3.32 -33.44 -22.36
CA LEU A 10 2.32 -32.85 -23.29
C LEU A 10 2.54 -33.22 -24.77
N SER A 11 3.66 -33.81 -25.14
CA SER A 11 4.01 -34.07 -26.55
C SER A 11 3.52 -35.42 -27.09
N SER A 12 3.06 -36.35 -26.25
CA SER A 12 2.76 -37.74 -26.66
C SER A 12 1.27 -38.09 -26.80
N PHE A 13 0.35 -37.20 -26.43
CA PHE A 13 -1.09 -37.50 -26.51
C PHE A 13 -1.84 -36.89 -27.72
N PHE A 14 -1.17 -36.09 -28.56
CA PHE A 14 -1.77 -35.50 -29.75
C PHE A 14 -1.55 -36.35 -31.02
N SER A 15 -1.77 -37.66 -30.92
CA SER A 15 -1.82 -38.53 -32.10
C SER A 15 -3.18 -38.37 -32.80
N ARG A 16 -3.14 -37.63 -33.92
CA ARG A 16 -4.26 -37.32 -34.81
C ARG A 16 -4.98 -38.57 -35.28
N ARG A 17 -6.19 -38.85 -34.80
CA ARG A 17 -7.18 -39.62 -35.57
C ARG A 17 -7.85 -38.67 -36.55
N ARG A 18 -7.38 -38.67 -37.81
CA ARG A 18 -8.13 -38.10 -38.94
C ARG A 18 -9.34 -39.00 -39.18
N PHE A 19 -10.52 -38.54 -38.79
CA PHE A 19 -11.79 -39.15 -39.16
C PHE A 19 -12.20 -38.57 -40.53
N SER A 20 -11.99 -39.34 -41.61
CA SER A 20 -12.58 -39.00 -42.90
C SER A 20 -14.01 -39.54 -42.93
N PRO A 21 -15.03 -38.70 -43.18
CA PRO A 21 -16.39 -39.19 -43.38
C PRO A 21 -16.49 -39.86 -44.76
N PRO A 22 -17.29 -40.93 -44.91
CA PRO A 22 -17.54 -41.54 -46.20
C PRO A 22 -18.58 -40.72 -46.99
N ASP A 23 -18.34 -40.62 -48.29
CA ASP A 23 -19.13 -39.85 -49.25
C ASP A 23 -20.57 -40.39 -49.32
N GLY A 24 -21.57 -39.57 -49.00
CA GLY A 24 -22.96 -40.06 -49.03
C GLY A 24 -24.01 -39.06 -48.57
N ARG A 25 -24.31 -38.09 -49.42
CA ARG A 25 -25.60 -37.38 -49.61
C ARG A 25 -26.56 -37.33 -48.40
N TRP A 26 -26.56 -36.22 -47.67
CA TRP A 26 -27.65 -35.84 -46.78
C TRP A 26 -28.35 -34.58 -47.28
N GLN A 27 -29.55 -34.74 -47.82
CA GLN A 27 -30.50 -33.66 -48.07
C GLN A 27 -31.39 -33.57 -46.82
N TRP A 28 -31.24 -32.51 -46.03
CA TRP A 28 -32.16 -32.20 -44.93
C TRP A 28 -33.00 -30.98 -45.30
N PRO A 29 -34.35 -31.06 -45.24
CA PRO A 29 -35.20 -29.92 -45.47
C PRO A 29 -35.10 -28.95 -44.30
N LEU A 30 -35.36 -27.67 -44.60
CA LEU A 30 -35.36 -26.53 -43.69
C LEU A 30 -36.20 -26.83 -42.44
N GLY A 31 -35.52 -27.17 -41.34
CA GLY A 31 -36.13 -27.40 -40.04
C GLY A 31 -35.08 -27.22 -38.96
N LEU A 32 -35.07 -26.03 -38.33
CA LEU A 32 -34.39 -25.68 -37.08
C LEU A 32 -33.02 -26.35 -36.91
N ALA A 33 -31.99 -25.74 -37.49
CA ALA A 33 -30.60 -26.00 -37.12
C ALA A 33 -30.38 -25.60 -35.65
N ARG A 34 -30.73 -26.50 -34.72
CA ARG A 34 -30.16 -26.49 -33.39
C ARG A 34 -28.67 -26.72 -33.58
N VAL A 35 -27.88 -25.68 -33.35
CA VAL A 35 -26.43 -25.80 -33.19
C VAL A 35 -26.21 -26.76 -32.02
N CYS A 36 -25.97 -28.03 -32.32
CA CYS A 36 -25.46 -28.98 -31.35
C CYS A 36 -24.04 -28.55 -31.02
N TYR A 37 -23.86 -27.75 -29.97
CA TYR A 37 -22.56 -27.62 -29.34
C TYR A 37 -22.19 -29.01 -28.82
N ALA A 38 -21.26 -29.69 -29.50
CA ALA A 38 -20.58 -30.84 -28.93
C ALA A 38 -19.81 -30.35 -27.70
N ALA A 39 -20.41 -30.51 -26.52
CA ALA A 39 -19.76 -30.16 -25.27
C ALA A 39 -18.62 -31.16 -25.03
N TYR A 40 -17.41 -30.80 -25.44
CA TYR A 40 -16.18 -31.38 -24.89
C TYR A 40 -16.14 -30.95 -23.42
N GLY A 41 -16.68 -31.78 -22.53
CA GLY A 41 -16.69 -31.52 -21.09
C GLY A 41 -15.28 -31.58 -20.50
N PHE A 42 -14.95 -30.61 -19.65
CA PHE A 42 -13.78 -30.67 -18.77
C PHE A 42 -13.90 -31.93 -17.89
N THR A 43 -12.83 -32.70 -17.78
CA THR A 43 -12.83 -33.86 -16.88
C THR A 43 -12.72 -33.41 -15.42
N LEU A 44 -13.32 -34.15 -14.49
CA LEU A 44 -13.19 -33.84 -13.05
C LEU A 44 -11.72 -33.84 -12.61
N ILE A 45 -10.89 -34.73 -13.18
CA ILE A 45 -9.47 -34.80 -12.87
C ILE A 45 -8.70 -33.56 -13.36
N GLU A 46 -9.07 -33.01 -14.52
CA GLU A 46 -8.48 -31.79 -15.05
C GLU A 46 -8.79 -30.59 -14.16
N LEU A 47 -10.04 -30.49 -13.67
CA LEU A 47 -10.42 -29.43 -12.75
C LEU A 47 -9.74 -29.56 -11.38
N MET A 48 -9.56 -30.79 -10.87
CA MET A 48 -8.87 -31.01 -9.59
C MET A 48 -7.39 -30.58 -9.65
N ILE A 49 -6.69 -30.87 -10.75
CA ILE A 49 -5.29 -30.45 -10.91
C ILE A 49 -5.20 -28.92 -11.03
N VAL A 50 -6.12 -28.28 -11.75
CA VAL A 50 -6.15 -26.82 -11.87
C VAL A 50 -6.35 -26.16 -10.50
N LEU A 51 -7.32 -26.64 -9.72
CA LEU A 51 -7.55 -26.11 -8.36
C LEU A 51 -6.36 -26.35 -7.44
N ALA A 52 -5.66 -27.49 -7.57
CA ALA A 52 -4.46 -27.76 -6.80
C ALA A 52 -3.36 -26.72 -7.06
N ILE A 53 -3.11 -26.38 -8.33
CA ILE A 53 -2.09 -25.38 -8.70
C ILE A 53 -2.52 -23.97 -8.26
N VAL A 54 -3.78 -23.59 -8.50
CA VAL A 54 -4.31 -22.28 -8.08
C VAL A 54 -4.24 -22.12 -6.56
N GLY A 55 -4.55 -23.17 -5.79
CA GLY A 55 -4.46 -23.15 -4.33
C GLY A 55 -3.05 -22.85 -3.82
N VAL A 56 -2.02 -23.46 -4.43
CA VAL A 56 -0.61 -23.21 -4.07
C VAL A 56 -0.25 -21.75 -4.34
N ILE A 57 -0.59 -21.21 -5.51
CA ILE A 57 -0.28 -19.83 -5.89
C ILE A 57 -1.05 -18.82 -5.01
N ALA A 58 -2.33 -19.09 -4.75
CA ALA A 58 -3.21 -18.20 -3.98
C ALA A 58 -2.73 -18.00 -2.54
N SER A 59 -2.15 -19.04 -1.91
CA SER A 59 -1.64 -18.95 -0.54
C SER A 59 -0.56 -17.88 -0.36
N TYR A 60 0.26 -17.63 -1.38
CA TYR A 60 1.26 -16.56 -1.38
C TYR A 60 0.72 -15.24 -1.96
N ALA A 61 -0.11 -15.31 -3.01
CA ALA A 61 -0.59 -14.12 -3.72
C ALA A 61 -1.57 -13.28 -2.88
N ILE A 62 -2.45 -13.92 -2.10
CA ILE A 62 -3.45 -13.21 -1.29
C ILE A 62 -2.81 -12.31 -0.22
N PRO A 63 -1.91 -12.79 0.67
CA PRO A 63 -1.31 -11.93 1.68
C PRO A 63 -0.47 -10.80 1.07
N ALA A 64 0.27 -11.08 -0.01
CA ALA A 64 1.03 -10.04 -0.70
C ALA A 64 0.13 -8.95 -1.32
N TYR A 65 -1.03 -9.33 -1.87
CA TYR A 65 -2.00 -8.38 -2.41
C TYR A 65 -2.67 -7.55 -1.32
N GLN A 66 -2.94 -8.13 -0.15
CA GLN A 66 -3.47 -7.40 1.01
C GLN A 66 -2.49 -6.32 1.50
N ASP A 67 -1.20 -6.63 1.58
CA ASP A 67 -0.15 -5.64 1.92
C ASP A 67 -0.08 -4.48 0.91
N TYR A 68 -0.23 -4.77 -0.38
CA TYR A 68 -0.29 -3.74 -1.42
C TYR A 68 -1.50 -2.81 -1.25
N LEU A 69 -2.68 -3.38 -0.99
CA LEU A 69 -3.88 -2.60 -0.71
C LEU A 69 -3.73 -1.77 0.58
N ALA A 70 -3.09 -2.32 1.62
CA ALA A 70 -2.81 -1.58 2.85
C ALA A 70 -1.92 -0.37 2.58
N ARG A 71 -0.83 -0.51 1.81
CA ARG A 71 0.03 0.62 1.41
C ARG A 71 -0.72 1.71 0.66
N SER A 72 -1.61 1.33 -0.27
CA SER A 72 -2.44 2.29 -1.00
C SER A 72 -3.35 3.08 -0.05
N ARG A 73 -3.95 2.42 0.94
CA ARG A 73 -4.76 3.06 1.98
C ARG A 73 -3.94 3.98 2.89
N VAL A 74 -2.69 3.64 3.18
CA VAL A 74 -1.78 4.53 3.93
C VAL A 74 -1.49 5.80 3.14
N GLY A 75 -1.34 5.70 1.81
CA GLY A 75 -1.20 6.86 0.93
C GLY A 75 -2.39 7.83 0.99
N GLU A 76 -3.62 7.32 1.15
CA GLU A 76 -4.80 8.16 1.40
C GLU A 76 -4.70 8.92 2.74
N GLY A 77 -4.18 8.29 3.79
CA GLY A 77 -3.95 8.99 5.06
C GLY A 77 -2.90 10.08 4.97
N LEU A 78 -1.83 9.85 4.20
CA LEU A 78 -0.80 10.86 3.95
C LEU A 78 -1.34 12.06 3.14
N SER A 79 -2.23 11.83 2.17
CA SER A 79 -2.84 12.92 1.42
C SER A 79 -3.80 13.74 2.29
N LEU A 80 -4.56 13.10 3.18
CA LEU A 80 -5.41 13.79 4.16
C LEU A 80 -4.58 14.60 5.17
N ALA A 81 -3.43 14.08 5.59
CA ALA A 81 -2.49 14.77 6.47
C ALA A 81 -1.80 15.98 5.82
N ALA A 82 -1.91 16.19 4.50
CA ALA A 82 -1.34 17.36 3.83
C ALA A 82 -1.93 18.68 4.35
N SER A 83 -3.23 18.67 4.70
CA SER A 83 -3.90 19.83 5.34
C SER A 83 -3.28 20.17 6.70
N ALA A 84 -3.03 19.15 7.53
CA ALA A 84 -2.36 19.31 8.82
C ALA A 84 -0.93 19.85 8.66
N ARG A 85 -0.18 19.34 7.68
CA ARG A 85 1.19 19.81 7.39
C ARG A 85 1.22 21.30 7.04
N LEU A 86 0.23 21.76 6.28
CA LEU A 86 0.12 23.18 5.92
C LEU A 86 -0.14 24.03 7.16
N THR A 87 -1.11 23.65 7.99
CA THR A 87 -1.42 24.38 9.24
C THR A 87 -0.20 24.45 10.18
N VAL A 88 0.51 23.34 10.35
CA VAL A 88 1.74 23.32 11.15
C VAL A 88 2.81 24.25 10.57
N ALA A 89 2.99 24.27 9.25
CA ALA A 89 3.97 25.15 8.61
C ALA A 89 3.64 26.63 8.78
N GLU A 90 2.36 27.02 8.63
CA GLU A 90 1.89 28.40 8.85
C GLU A 90 2.06 28.84 10.31
N ASN A 91 1.69 27.95 11.25
CA ASN A 91 1.83 28.21 12.69
C ASN A 91 3.29 28.26 13.12
N ALA A 92 4.15 27.42 12.55
CA ALA A 92 5.59 27.43 12.80
C ALA A 92 6.23 28.76 12.35
N ALA A 93 5.83 29.27 11.19
CA ALA A 93 6.30 30.58 10.70
C ALA A 93 5.77 31.75 11.53
N SER A 94 4.59 31.60 12.14
CA SER A 94 3.95 32.65 12.95
C SER A 94 4.33 32.59 14.44
N GLY A 95 4.96 31.50 14.90
CA GLY A 95 5.25 31.26 16.32
C GLY A 95 4.00 30.94 17.16
N ASN A 96 2.95 30.38 16.57
CA ASN A 96 1.73 29.99 17.27
C ASN A 96 1.85 28.58 17.88
N ALA A 97 0.76 28.09 18.52
CA ALA A 97 0.60 26.66 18.78
C ALA A 97 0.56 25.91 17.45
N LEU A 98 1.34 24.83 17.31
CA LEU A 98 1.60 24.22 16.00
C LEU A 98 0.36 23.53 15.42
N GLY A 99 -0.48 22.93 16.27
CA GLY A 99 -1.80 22.41 15.90
C GLY A 99 -2.93 23.44 15.98
N GLY A 100 -2.63 24.70 16.33
CA GLY A 100 -3.62 25.75 16.54
C GLY A 100 -4.50 25.97 15.31
N GLY A 101 -5.81 25.90 15.48
CA GLY A 101 -6.79 26.09 14.41
C GLY A 101 -6.95 24.90 13.45
N TYR A 102 -6.16 23.82 13.62
CA TYR A 102 -6.37 22.60 12.85
C TYR A 102 -7.59 21.85 13.37
N ALA A 103 -8.54 21.58 12.46
CA ALA A 103 -9.66 20.69 12.71
C ALA A 103 -9.47 19.41 11.89
N SER A 104 -9.39 18.27 12.58
CA SER A 104 -9.29 16.97 11.91
C SER A 104 -10.54 16.73 11.05
N PRO A 105 -10.40 16.39 9.77
CA PRO A 105 -11.54 16.01 8.95
C PRO A 105 -12.19 14.74 9.53
N PRO A 106 -13.49 14.50 9.22
CA PRO A 106 -14.13 13.27 9.64
C PRO A 106 -13.37 12.05 9.13
N GLY A 107 -13.23 11.04 9.99
CA GLY A 107 -12.55 9.79 9.63
C GLY A 107 -13.15 9.15 8.39
N THR A 108 -12.28 8.64 7.51
CA THR A 108 -12.69 7.89 6.33
C THR A 108 -12.80 6.40 6.66
N ARG A 109 -13.11 5.58 5.65
CA ARG A 109 -13.08 4.12 5.81
C ARG A 109 -11.70 3.60 6.20
N ASN A 110 -10.63 4.30 5.83
CA ASN A 110 -9.24 3.87 6.00
C ASN A 110 -8.51 4.65 7.10
N VAL A 111 -8.91 5.90 7.36
CA VAL A 111 -8.30 6.77 8.38
C VAL A 111 -9.27 6.97 9.53
N LYS A 112 -8.85 6.66 10.76
CA LYS A 112 -9.63 6.85 11.98
C LYS A 112 -9.58 8.30 12.44
N SER A 113 -8.39 8.87 12.54
CA SER A 113 -8.17 10.25 13.00
C SER A 113 -6.79 10.76 12.62
N ILE A 114 -6.66 12.08 12.52
CA ILE A 114 -5.39 12.78 12.37
C ILE A 114 -5.26 13.74 13.55
N HIS A 115 -4.21 13.59 14.34
CA HIS A 115 -3.92 14.45 15.47
C HIS A 115 -2.62 15.22 15.20
N VAL A 116 -2.60 16.49 15.59
CA VAL A 116 -1.43 17.36 15.53
C VAL A 116 -1.08 17.73 16.97
N ASP A 117 0.15 17.46 17.36
CA ASP A 117 0.67 17.86 18.66
C ASP A 117 0.96 19.38 18.67
N ASP A 118 0.43 20.09 19.67
CA ASP A 118 0.51 21.55 19.72
C ASP A 118 1.93 22.07 20.02
N ASP A 119 2.77 21.25 20.66
CA ASP A 119 4.07 21.67 21.18
C ASP A 119 5.20 21.36 20.18
N SER A 120 5.18 20.19 19.54
CA SER A 120 6.18 19.70 18.58
C SER A 120 5.73 19.78 17.12
N GLY A 121 4.43 19.90 16.85
CA GLY A 121 3.88 19.90 15.49
C GLY A 121 3.87 18.53 14.83
N GLN A 122 4.17 17.47 15.60
CA GLN A 122 4.11 16.09 15.14
C GLN A 122 2.68 15.74 14.72
N ILE A 123 2.54 15.08 13.58
CA ILE A 123 1.24 14.62 13.08
C ILE A 123 1.16 13.10 13.22
N THR A 124 0.20 12.64 14.00
CA THR A 124 -0.09 11.23 14.19
C THR A 124 -1.34 10.85 13.41
N VAL A 125 -1.17 10.00 12.40
CA VAL A 125 -2.26 9.44 11.58
C VAL A 125 -2.60 8.06 12.11
N ALA A 126 -3.81 7.91 12.66
CA ALA A 126 -4.34 6.63 13.07
C ALA A 126 -5.22 6.04 11.96
N PHE A 127 -4.91 4.84 11.52
CA PHE A 127 -5.67 4.11 10.49
C PHE A 127 -6.77 3.24 11.10
N THR A 128 -7.68 2.72 10.27
CA THR A 128 -8.65 1.72 10.72
C THR A 128 -8.08 0.31 10.65
N THR A 129 -8.79 -0.67 11.21
CA THR A 129 -8.43 -2.10 11.17
C THR A 129 -8.36 -2.69 9.76
N ARG A 130 -8.76 -1.92 8.73
CA ARG A 130 -8.60 -2.28 7.32
C ARG A 130 -7.15 -2.17 6.86
N VAL A 131 -6.32 -1.37 7.52
CA VAL A 131 -4.92 -1.20 7.15
C VAL A 131 -4.05 -2.17 7.94
N ALA A 132 -4.14 -2.10 9.27
CA ALA A 132 -3.39 -2.93 10.20
C ALA A 132 -4.24 -3.22 11.45
N PRO A 133 -3.92 -4.25 12.25
CA PRO A 133 -4.62 -4.53 13.50
C PRO A 133 -4.68 -3.32 14.43
N ALA A 134 -5.66 -3.31 15.34
CA ALA A 134 -5.72 -2.29 16.38
C ALA A 134 -4.39 -2.21 17.16
N GLU A 135 -4.02 -1.01 17.61
CA GLU A 135 -2.76 -0.71 18.31
C GLU A 135 -1.47 -0.84 17.47
N THR A 136 -1.57 -1.25 16.20
CA THR A 136 -0.43 -1.33 15.25
C THR A 136 -0.72 -0.57 13.96
N ASN A 137 -1.45 0.53 14.09
CA ASN A 137 -2.10 1.24 12.99
C ASN A 137 -1.80 2.75 13.01
N THR A 138 -0.70 3.18 13.65
CA THR A 138 -0.32 4.60 13.69
C THR A 138 0.93 4.87 12.86
N LEU A 139 0.87 5.93 12.06
CA LEU A 139 1.99 6.50 11.32
C LEU A 139 2.24 7.91 11.83
N VAL A 140 3.50 8.28 11.93
CA VAL A 140 3.90 9.51 12.59
C VAL A 140 4.75 10.35 11.64
N LEU A 141 4.40 11.63 11.52
CA LEU A 141 5.10 12.60 10.69
C LEU A 141 5.73 13.64 11.61
N VAL A 142 7.04 13.77 11.55
CA VAL A 142 7.80 14.68 12.41
C VAL A 142 8.29 15.86 11.56
N PRO A 143 7.91 17.10 11.89
CA PRO A 143 8.42 18.27 11.23
C PRO A 143 9.81 18.63 11.77
N SER A 144 10.61 19.26 10.92
CA SER A 144 11.91 19.80 11.29
C SER A 144 12.24 21.03 10.45
N VAL A 145 13.07 21.90 11.00
CA VAL A 145 13.63 23.07 10.29
C VAL A 145 15.15 23.00 10.33
N PRO A 146 15.85 23.67 9.39
CA PRO A 146 17.28 23.86 9.52
C PRO A 146 17.61 24.68 10.80
N ASP A 147 18.73 24.38 11.42
CA ASP A 147 19.28 25.16 12.54
C ASP A 147 19.61 26.62 12.15
N ASN A 148 20.05 26.81 10.91
CA ASN A 148 20.33 28.11 10.32
C ASN A 148 19.82 28.15 8.87
N PRO A 149 18.99 29.14 8.49
CA PRO A 149 18.44 29.23 7.13
C PRO A 149 19.48 29.49 6.04
N ASP A 150 20.60 30.16 6.34
CA ASP A 150 21.60 30.58 5.35
C ASP A 150 22.68 29.52 5.13
N ALA A 151 23.01 28.77 6.17
CA ALA A 151 24.04 27.74 6.17
C ALA A 151 23.63 26.57 7.08
N PRO A 152 22.74 25.69 6.60
CA PRO A 152 22.15 24.66 7.44
C PRO A 152 23.16 23.55 7.75
N THR A 153 23.38 23.28 9.04
CA THR A 153 24.33 22.25 9.54
C THR A 153 23.65 21.11 10.28
N ALA A 154 22.43 21.32 10.76
CA ALA A 154 21.62 20.33 11.45
C ALA A 154 20.13 20.55 11.20
N ARG A 155 19.31 19.58 11.61
CA ARG A 155 17.85 19.74 11.66
C ARG A 155 17.40 19.75 13.12
N VAL A 156 16.50 20.67 13.43
CA VAL A 156 15.95 20.86 14.78
C VAL A 156 14.44 20.66 14.72
N GLY A 157 13.88 20.09 15.79
CA GLY A 157 12.44 19.99 15.96
C GLY A 157 11.80 21.35 16.19
N LEU A 158 10.52 21.46 15.86
CA LEU A 158 9.76 22.69 16.07
C LEU A 158 9.44 22.84 17.56
N ALA A 159 9.28 24.08 18.00
CA ALA A 159 8.81 24.41 19.34
C ALA A 159 7.71 25.46 19.26
N LYS A 160 6.62 25.23 20.00
CA LYS A 160 5.52 26.18 20.19
C LYS A 160 6.00 27.53 20.70
N GLY A 161 5.34 28.60 20.25
CA GLY A 161 5.64 29.96 20.70
C GLY A 161 6.90 30.57 20.07
N VAL A 162 7.62 29.81 19.24
CA VAL A 162 8.85 30.24 18.59
C VAL A 162 8.63 30.25 17.08
N SER A 163 8.82 31.41 16.46
CA SER A 163 8.85 31.55 15.01
C SER A 163 10.05 30.79 14.46
N GLN A 164 9.79 29.78 13.63
CA GLN A 164 10.82 28.90 13.07
C GLN A 164 11.31 29.44 11.72
N PRO A 165 12.60 29.77 11.57
CA PRO A 165 13.13 30.24 10.30
C PRO A 165 13.33 29.08 9.30
N GLY A 166 13.14 29.35 8.01
CA GLY A 166 13.39 28.39 6.94
C GLY A 166 12.19 27.52 6.56
N VAL A 167 12.45 26.50 5.74
CA VAL A 167 11.40 25.61 5.20
C VAL A 167 11.22 24.38 6.09
N VAL A 168 9.98 24.10 6.47
CA VAL A 168 9.64 22.89 7.24
C VAL A 168 9.83 21.64 6.37
N THR A 169 10.71 20.75 6.81
CA THR A 169 10.96 19.43 6.23
C THR A 169 10.26 18.36 7.06
N TRP A 170 9.53 17.47 6.39
CA TRP A 170 8.78 16.40 7.03
C TRP A 170 9.49 15.08 6.88
N GLU A 171 9.59 14.35 7.98
CA GLU A 171 10.00 12.95 7.97
C GLU A 171 8.87 12.05 8.43
N CYS A 172 8.73 10.91 7.75
CA CYS A 172 7.74 9.90 8.08
C CYS A 172 8.38 8.74 8.86
N PHE A 173 7.68 8.27 9.90
CA PHE A 173 8.07 7.14 10.72
C PHE A 173 6.95 6.10 10.75
N ALA A 174 7.31 4.87 10.41
CA ALA A 174 6.53 3.66 10.64
C ALA A 174 7.19 2.81 11.72
N GLY A 175 6.50 1.76 12.17
CA GLY A 175 6.99 0.80 13.15
C GLY A 175 8.34 0.22 12.75
N GLY A 176 9.29 0.30 13.70
CA GLY A 176 10.67 -0.16 13.53
C GLY A 176 11.64 0.87 12.93
N LYS A 177 11.18 2.05 12.50
CA LYS A 177 12.07 3.14 12.08
C LYS A 177 12.54 3.94 13.30
N ASN A 178 13.79 3.74 13.68
CA ASN A 178 14.39 4.33 14.90
C ASN A 178 15.45 5.41 14.59
N ALA A 179 15.62 5.77 13.32
CA ALA A 179 16.57 6.77 12.87
C ALA A 179 16.01 7.58 11.70
N SER A 180 16.46 8.83 11.59
CA SER A 180 16.15 9.68 10.46
C SER A 180 16.87 9.19 9.20
N SER A 181 16.14 9.11 8.09
CA SER A 181 16.62 8.84 6.73
C SER A 181 16.71 10.10 5.87
N LEU A 182 16.52 11.30 6.45
CA LEU A 182 16.66 12.55 5.71
C LEU A 182 18.11 12.74 5.19
N PRO A 183 18.31 13.24 3.96
CA PRO A 183 19.63 13.58 3.43
C PRO A 183 20.23 14.79 4.19
N ALA A 184 21.42 15.28 3.83
CA ALA A 184 22.03 16.48 4.43
C ALA A 184 21.01 17.65 4.64
N PRO A 185 21.14 18.49 5.69
CA PRO A 185 22.34 18.76 6.50
C PRO A 185 22.57 17.85 7.72
N GLY A 186 21.62 17.00 8.12
CA GLY A 186 21.80 16.13 9.28
C GLY A 186 20.53 15.34 9.63
N ALA A 187 20.64 14.37 10.56
CA ALA A 187 19.49 13.60 11.00
C ALA A 187 18.40 14.52 11.61
N GLY A 188 17.14 14.23 11.28
CA GLY A 188 15.98 14.89 11.88
C GLY A 188 15.71 14.42 13.32
N PRO A 189 14.85 15.15 14.05
CA PRO A 189 14.35 14.74 15.35
C PRO A 189 13.56 13.43 15.25
N LEU A 190 13.65 12.63 16.30
CA LEU A 190 12.84 11.41 16.44
C LEU A 190 11.44 11.76 16.94
N PRO A 191 10.43 10.93 16.63
CA PRO A 191 9.09 11.13 17.12
C PRO A 191 9.02 10.98 18.66
N ALA A 192 8.19 11.79 19.31
CA ALA A 192 7.93 11.67 20.76
C ALA A 192 7.26 10.32 21.08
N ASP A 193 6.21 9.99 20.32
CA ASP A 193 5.56 8.67 20.34
C ASP A 193 6.00 7.81 19.15
N SER A 194 6.43 6.59 19.42
CA SER A 194 6.84 5.65 18.37
C SER A 194 5.66 5.27 17.46
N ALA A 195 5.87 5.34 16.15
CA ALA A 195 4.91 4.82 15.19
C ALA A 195 4.76 3.29 15.33
N THR A 196 3.54 2.78 15.14
CA THR A 196 3.23 1.35 15.36
C THR A 196 2.90 0.61 14.07
N LEU A 197 2.67 1.33 12.95
CA LEU A 197 2.32 0.73 11.67
C LEU A 197 3.44 -0.18 11.15
N PRO A 198 3.18 -1.46 10.84
CA PRO A 198 4.19 -2.36 10.29
C PRO A 198 4.90 -1.80 9.05
N SER A 199 6.23 -1.92 9.01
CA SER A 199 7.05 -1.37 7.92
C SER A 199 6.69 -1.94 6.56
N ASN A 200 6.23 -3.19 6.46
CA ASN A 200 5.77 -3.79 5.20
C ASN A 200 4.51 -3.11 4.63
N MET A 201 3.72 -2.41 5.44
CA MET A 201 2.50 -1.71 5.02
C MET A 201 2.69 -0.20 4.83
N ALA A 202 3.78 0.38 5.32
CA ALA A 202 4.07 1.81 5.16
C ALA A 202 4.66 2.13 3.77
N PRO A 203 4.58 3.36 3.24
CA PRO A 203 5.32 3.77 2.06
C PRO A 203 6.85 3.71 2.26
N PRO A 204 7.67 3.59 1.20
CA PRO A 204 9.13 3.47 1.32
C PRO A 204 9.78 4.58 2.15
N GLU A 205 9.32 5.82 2.03
CA GLU A 205 9.82 6.99 2.75
C GLU A 205 9.61 6.93 4.27
N CYS A 206 8.68 6.09 4.73
CA CYS A 206 8.34 5.91 6.14
C CYS A 206 9.08 4.73 6.79
N ARG A 207 9.78 3.91 6.00
CA ARG A 207 10.48 2.71 6.47
C ARG A 207 11.93 3.04 6.84
N ALA A 208 12.54 2.15 7.62
CA ALA A 208 13.97 2.18 7.94
C ALA A 208 14.82 1.83 6.70
#